data_AF-A0A924NL68-F1
#
_entry.id   AF-A0A924NL68-F1
#
_cell.length_a   1.000
_cell.length_b   1.000
_cell.length_c   1.000
_cell.angle_alpha   90.00
_cell.angle_beta   90.00
_cell.angle_gamma   90.00
#
_symmetry.space_group_name_H-M   'P 1'
#
loop_
_entity.id
_entity.type
_entity.pdbx_description
1 polymer ?
#
loop_
_entity_poly.entity_id
_entity_poly.type
_entity_poly.pdbx_seq_one_letter_code
_entity_poly.pdbx_strand_id
1 'polypeptide(L)' 'MTTTPYGAWPSPLSAAQVAAGSVVPSWPRLVGDEVWWSQMRPAEGGRVVV' A
#
# COMPACT_ATOMS: atom_id res chain seq x y z
N MET A 1 -7.08 -18.96 29.13
CA MET A 1 -6.22 -18.85 27.94
C MET A 1 -6.92 -19.62 26.83
N THR A 2 -7.41 -18.94 25.79
CA THR A 2 -8.28 -19.55 24.79
C THR A 2 -7.44 -20.02 23.61
N THR A 3 -7.48 -21.32 23.31
CA THR A 3 -6.82 -21.89 22.12
C THR A 3 -7.71 -21.69 20.90
N THR A 4 -7.16 -21.12 19.83
CA THR A 4 -7.84 -20.91 18.54
C THR A 4 -7.19 -21.74 17.44
N PRO A 5 -7.97 -22.36 16.53
CA PRO A 5 -7.45 -23.10 15.38
C PRO A 5 -6.53 -22.25 14.49
N TYR A 6 -5.64 -22.91 13.74
CA TYR A 6 -4.85 -22.21 12.72
C TYR A 6 -5.75 -21.51 11.71
N GLY A 7 -5.42 -20.26 11.38
CA GLY A 7 -6.22 -19.40 10.49
C GLY A 7 -7.41 -18.69 11.16
N ALA A 8 -7.77 -19.05 12.40
CA ALA A 8 -8.86 -18.41 13.15
C ALA A 8 -8.36 -17.39 14.18
N TRP A 9 -7.08 -17.04 14.13
CA TRP A 9 -6.51 -16.05 15.04
C TRP A 9 -7.08 -14.67 14.72
N PRO A 10 -7.60 -13.93 15.71
CA PRO A 10 -8.07 -12.58 15.48
C PRO A 10 -6.91 -11.71 15.01
N SER A 11 -7.03 -11.19 13.79
CA SER A 11 -6.06 -10.27 13.20
C SER A 11 -6.48 -8.83 13.45
N PRO A 12 -5.59 -7.95 13.94
CA PRO A 12 -5.87 -6.51 13.98
C PRO A 12 -5.77 -5.85 12.59
N LEU A 13 -5.32 -6.59 11.57
CA LEU A 13 -5.16 -6.12 10.20
C LEU A 13 -6.31 -6.59 9.32
N SER A 14 -7.05 -5.64 8.77
CA SER A 14 -8.05 -5.85 7.73
C SER A 14 -7.42 -5.88 6.33
N ALA A 15 -8.11 -6.50 5.38
CA ALA A 15 -7.70 -6.48 3.98
C ALA A 15 -7.55 -5.05 3.42
N ALA A 16 -8.39 -4.11 3.86
CA ALA A 16 -8.29 -2.71 3.46
C ALA A 16 -7.01 -2.04 3.96
N GLN A 17 -6.57 -2.33 5.19
CA GLN A 17 -5.30 -1.82 5.72
C GLN A 17 -4.11 -2.37 4.92
N VAL A 18 -4.14 -3.65 4.53
CA VAL A 18 -3.10 -4.25 3.69
C VAL A 18 -3.05 -3.57 2.31
N ALA A 19 -4.21 -3.35 1.69
CA ALA A 19 -4.29 -2.68 0.38
C ALA A 19 -3.77 -1.23 0.45
N ALA A 20 -4.05 -0.51 1.53
CA ALA A 20 -3.56 0.85 1.74
C ALA A 20 -2.03 0.92 1.98
N GLY A 21 -1.46 -0.07 2.68
CA GLY A 21 -0.03 -0.12 3.00
C GLY A 21 0.89 -0.44 1.82
N SER A 22 0.35 -0.85 0.67
CA SER A 22 1.13 -1.29 -0.49
C SER A 22 1.61 -0.15 -1.41
N VAL A 23 1.45 1.12 -1.00
CA VAL A 23 1.79 2.29 -1.83
C VAL A 23 3.24 2.70 -1.60
N VAL A 24 4.13 2.34 -2.53
CA VAL A 24 5.54 2.74 -2.51
C VAL A 24 5.84 3.63 -3.73
N PRO A 25 6.50 4.80 -3.57
CA PRO A 25 7.04 5.57 -4.68
C PRO A 25 7.93 4.71 -5.59
N SER A 26 7.78 4.84 -6.89
CA SER A 26 8.57 4.09 -7.87
C SER A 26 9.04 4.98 -9.00
N TRP A 27 10.10 4.58 -9.69
CA TRP A 27 10.66 5.30 -10.84
C TRP A 27 11.04 6.77 -10.54
N PRO A 28 11.89 7.04 -9.53
CA PRO A 28 12.34 8.40 -9.25
C PRO A 28 13.16 8.97 -10.41
N ARG A 29 12.95 10.24 -10.73
CA ARG A 29 13.64 11.00 -11.78
C ARG A 29 13.89 12.44 -11.33
N LEU A 30 14.98 13.01 -11.82
CA LEU A 30 15.22 14.45 -11.74
C LEU A 30 14.64 15.14 -12.98
N VAL A 31 13.89 16.21 -12.78
CA VAL A 31 13.31 17.06 -13.83
C VAL A 31 13.71 18.50 -13.51
N GLY A 32 14.79 18.98 -14.13
CA GLY A 32 15.43 20.23 -13.70
C GLY A 32 15.93 20.10 -12.26
N ASP A 33 15.44 20.99 -11.39
CA ASP A 33 15.79 21.03 -9.96
C ASP A 33 14.79 20.25 -9.07
N GLU A 34 13.84 19.52 -9.66
CA GLU A 34 12.79 18.79 -8.93
C GLU A 34 12.97 17.27 -9.00
N VAL A 35 12.44 16.57 -7.98
CA VAL A 35 12.38 15.10 -7.92
C VAL A 35 10.95 14.65 -8.16
N TRP A 36 10.74 13.88 -9.22
CA TRP A 36 9.46 13.29 -9.60
C TRP A 36 9.49 11.78 -9.40
N TRP A 37 8.34 11.19 -9.13
CA TRP A 37 8.18 9.74 -9.01
C TRP A 37 6.77 9.34 -9.39
N SER A 38 6.60 8.07 -9.72
CA SER A 38 5.27 7.51 -9.93
C SER A 38 4.71 6.87 -8.66
N GLN A 39 3.44 7.12 -8.37
CA GLN A 39 2.75 6.62 -7.18
C GLN A 39 1.42 5.96 -7.54
N MET A 40 1.18 4.75 -7.02
CA MET A 40 -0.11 4.07 -7.12
C MET A 40 -1.14 4.69 -6.17
N ARG A 41 -2.38 4.79 -6.63
CA ARG A 41 -3.52 5.29 -5.83
C ARG A 41 -4.62 4.21 -5.77
N PRO A 42 -4.53 3.25 -4.83
CA PRO A 42 -5.49 2.14 -4.73
C PRO A 42 -6.93 2.63 -4.56
N ALA A 43 -7.13 3.72 -3.81
CA ALA A 43 -8.44 4.33 -3.60
C ALA A 43 -8.99 5.09 -4.84
N GLU A 44 -8.18 5.30 -5.87
CA GLU A 44 -8.56 6.04 -7.08
C GLU A 44 -8.59 5.09 -8.30
N GLY A 45 -9.23 3.94 -8.14
CA GLY A 45 -9.34 2.92 -9.20
C GLY A 45 -8.00 2.26 -9.55
N GLY A 46 -7.01 2.31 -8.65
CA GLY A 46 -5.70 1.73 -8.87
C GLY A 46 -4.84 2.48 -9.89
N ARG A 47 -5.21 3.71 -10.26
CA ARG A 47 -4.43 4.51 -11.21
C ARG A 47 -3.05 4.84 -10.65
N VAL A 48 -2.11 5.10 -11.56
CA VAL A 48 -0.78 5.59 -11.25
C VAL A 48 -0.70 7.06 -11.64
N VAL A 49 -0.16 7.88 -10.75
CA VAL A 49 0.12 9.30 -10.98
C VAL A 49 1.63 9.52 -11.02
N VAL A 50 2.06 10.60 -11.68
CA VAL A 50 3.46 11.05 -11.81
C VAL A 50 3.59 12.40 -11.13
#